data_AF-A0A1A8LKY9-F1
#
_entry.id   AF-A0A1A8LKY9-F1
#
_cell.length_a   1.000
_cell.length_b   1.000
_cell.length_c   1.000
_cell.angle_alpha   90.00
_cell.angle_beta   90.00
_cell.angle_gamma   90.00
#
_symmetry.space_group_name_H-M   'P 1'
#
loop_
_entity.id
_entity.type
_entity.pdbx_description
1 polymer ?
#
loop_
_entity_poly.entity_id
_entity_poly.type
_entity_poly.pdbx_seq_one_letter_code
_entity_poly.pdbx_strand_id
1 'polypeptide(L)'
;SLAGNMDLDGNSYPDLAVGSLSDAVFLYKARPVVSIQKEITFSPNKIDLTNKNCGNTFCLEMKACFNYDAVPKSYSPSLTVKYTLEVDADRRKNGLIPRATFMDSS
;
A
#
# COMPACT_ATOMS: atom_id res chain seq x y z
N SER A 1 -8.02 -30.74 -18.66
CA SER A 1 -6.98 -30.10 -19.51
C SER A 1 -6.79 -28.65 -19.08
N LEU A 2 -5.66 -28.04 -19.43
CA LEU A 2 -5.37 -26.63 -19.16
C LEU A 2 -4.92 -25.94 -20.44
N ALA A 3 -5.36 -24.70 -20.66
CA ALA A 3 -4.87 -23.84 -21.73
C ALA A 3 -4.77 -22.40 -21.20
N GLY A 4 -3.71 -21.67 -21.57
CA GLY A 4 -3.51 -20.30 -21.12
C GLY A 4 -2.63 -19.53 -22.09
N ASN A 5 -2.03 -18.43 -21.62
CA ASN A 5 -1.18 -17.54 -22.42
C ASN A 5 -1.93 -16.78 -23.53
N MET A 6 -3.23 -16.54 -23.35
CA MET A 6 -4.07 -15.75 -24.24
C MET A 6 -4.91 -14.78 -23.40
N ASP A 7 -4.94 -13.52 -23.78
CA ASP A 7 -5.79 -12.48 -23.19
C ASP A 7 -7.11 -12.45 -23.95
N LEU A 8 -8.23 -12.77 -23.29
CA LEU A 8 -9.56 -12.85 -23.90
C LEU A 8 -10.41 -11.61 -23.66
N ASP A 9 -10.01 -10.70 -22.76
CA ASP A 9 -10.77 -9.49 -22.43
C ASP A 9 -10.01 -8.18 -22.68
N GLY A 10 -8.78 -8.27 -23.20
CA GLY A 10 -7.98 -7.14 -23.66
C GLY A 10 -7.34 -6.34 -22.51
N ASN A 11 -7.25 -6.90 -21.31
CA ASN A 11 -6.69 -6.22 -20.16
C ASN A 11 -5.15 -6.27 -20.08
N SER A 12 -4.49 -6.89 -21.06
CA SER A 12 -3.04 -7.12 -21.17
C SER A 12 -2.47 -8.19 -20.23
N TYR A 13 -3.32 -9.05 -19.67
CA TYR A 13 -2.90 -10.20 -18.85
C TYR A 13 -3.47 -11.50 -19.44
N PRO A 14 -2.67 -12.58 -19.50
CA PRO A 14 -3.14 -13.85 -20.04
C PRO A 14 -4.12 -14.54 -19.09
N ASP A 15 -5.21 -15.06 -19.66
CA ASP A 15 -6.24 -15.81 -18.96
C ASP A 15 -5.93 -17.32 -18.94
N LEU A 16 -6.70 -18.07 -18.14
CA LEU A 16 -6.58 -19.53 -17.99
C LEU A 16 -7.92 -20.22 -18.21
N ALA A 17 -7.96 -21.15 -19.16
CA ALA A 17 -9.07 -22.08 -19.38
C ALA A 17 -8.76 -23.44 -18.74
N VAL A 18 -9.73 -23.97 -18.00
CA VAL A 18 -9.64 -25.25 -17.29
C VAL A 18 -10.78 -26.17 -17.74
N GLY A 19 -10.45 -27.30 -18.36
CA GLY A 19 -11.40 -28.33 -18.74
C GLY A 19 -11.44 -29.47 -17.72
N SER A 20 -12.64 -29.84 -17.29
CA SER A 20 -12.91 -31.00 -16.44
C SER A 20 -13.27 -32.23 -17.26
N LEU A 21 -13.08 -33.43 -16.69
CA LEU A 21 -13.61 -34.68 -17.24
C LEU A 21 -15.13 -34.81 -17.09
N SER A 22 -15.77 -33.87 -16.40
CA SER A 22 -17.22 -33.83 -16.16
C SER A 22 -17.96 -32.91 -17.13
N ASP A 23 -17.50 -32.82 -18.38
CA ASP A 23 -18.08 -31.97 -19.44
C ASP A 23 -18.25 -30.48 -19.06
N ALA A 24 -17.35 -29.98 -18.19
CA ALA A 24 -17.34 -28.59 -17.74
C ALA A 24 -16.06 -27.87 -18.16
N VAL A 25 -16.20 -26.60 -18.51
CA VAL A 25 -15.09 -25.70 -18.83
C VAL A 25 -15.22 -24.43 -18.00
N PHE A 26 -14.14 -24.02 -17.36
CA PHE A 26 -14.05 -22.82 -16.54
C PHE A 26 -13.05 -21.85 -17.15
N LEU A 27 -13.42 -20.57 -17.19
CA LEU A 27 -12.52 -19.49 -17.60
C LEU A 27 -12.16 -18.63 -16.39
N TYR A 28 -10.88 -18.53 -16.11
CA TYR A 28 -10.32 -17.66 -15.08
C TYR A 28 -9.67 -16.46 -15.75
N LYS A 29 -10.29 -15.30 -15.59
CA LYS A 29 -9.76 -14.05 -16.14
C LYS A 29 -8.77 -13.41 -15.18
N ALA A 30 -7.62 -13.02 -15.71
CA ALA A 30 -6.62 -12.30 -14.93
C ALA A 30 -7.11 -10.90 -14.58
N ARG A 31 -6.65 -10.35 -13.45
CA ARG A 31 -6.95 -8.97 -13.05
C ARG A 31 -5.68 -8.12 -13.16
N PRO A 32 -5.78 -6.85 -13.60
CA PRO A 32 -4.64 -5.96 -13.63
C PRO A 32 -3.94 -5.85 -12.28
N VAL A 33 -2.61 -5.77 -12.31
CA VAL A 33 -1.77 -5.63 -11.13
C VAL A 33 -1.45 -4.15 -10.91
N VAL A 34 -1.74 -3.65 -9.71
CA VAL A 34 -1.33 -2.31 -9.26
C VAL A 34 -0.17 -2.44 -8.27
N SER A 35 0.90 -1.70 -8.50
CA SER A 35 2.08 -1.66 -7.63
C SER A 35 2.07 -0.36 -6.83
N ILE A 36 1.72 -0.43 -5.55
CA ILE A 36 1.65 0.75 -4.67
C ILE A 36 3.04 1.06 -4.13
N GLN A 37 3.51 2.27 -4.40
CA GLN A 37 4.70 2.87 -3.81
C GLN A 37 4.28 3.74 -2.62
N LYS A 38 5.00 3.61 -1.50
CA LYS A 38 4.74 4.37 -0.27
C LYS A 38 5.99 5.13 0.14
N GLU A 39 5.81 6.37 0.55
CA GLU A 39 6.88 7.21 1.08
C GLU A 39 6.42 7.86 2.37
N ILE A 40 7.29 7.89 3.38
CA ILE A 40 7.05 8.60 4.64
C ILE A 40 8.21 9.55 4.84
N THR A 41 7.91 10.84 4.99
CA THR A 41 8.91 11.87 5.28
C THR A 41 8.58 12.58 6.59
N PHE A 42 9.63 13.13 7.21
CA PHE A 42 9.55 13.82 8.49
C PHE A 42 10.24 15.18 8.41
N SER A 43 9.61 16.20 8.97
CA SER A 43 10.16 17.55 9.06
C SER A 43 9.98 18.12 10.48
N PRO A 44 11.07 18.42 11.22
CA PRO A 44 12.47 18.14 10.88
C PRO A 44 12.80 16.64 10.92
N ASN A 45 13.90 16.24 10.27
CA ASN A 45 14.39 14.85 10.28
C ASN A 45 15.11 14.45 11.58
N LYS A 46 15.35 15.41 12.48
CA LYS A 46 15.96 15.22 13.79
C LYS A 46 15.20 16.04 14.82
N ILE A 47 15.03 15.48 16.01
CA ILE A 47 14.39 16.16 17.14
C ILE A 47 15.48 16.83 17.96
N ASP A 48 15.41 18.15 18.10
CA ASP A 48 16.26 18.91 19.01
C ASP A 48 15.58 19.02 20.38
N LEU A 49 16.15 18.35 21.38
CA LEU A 49 15.61 18.31 22.74
C LEU A 49 15.75 19.64 23.50
N THR A 50 16.50 20.61 22.96
CA THR A 50 16.64 21.95 23.53
C THR A 50 15.59 22.93 22.98
N ASN A 51 15.00 22.62 21.82
CA ASN A 51 14.07 23.49 21.13
C ASN A 51 12.66 22.89 21.09
N LYS A 52 11.84 23.29 22.06
CA LYS A 52 10.42 22.91 22.14
C LYS A 52 9.60 23.74 21.15
N ASN A 53 9.05 23.08 20.14
CA ASN A 53 8.31 23.73 19.04
C ASN A 53 6.80 23.53 19.10
N CYS A 54 6.27 22.80 20.09
CA CYS A 54 4.83 22.68 20.34
C CYS A 54 4.53 22.78 21.84
N GLY A 55 4.53 24.00 22.36
CA GLY A 55 4.34 24.27 23.78
C GLY A 55 5.47 23.70 24.63
N ASN A 56 5.15 22.82 25.58
CA ASN A 56 6.13 22.17 26.45
C ASN A 56 6.68 20.85 25.91
N THR A 57 6.29 20.45 24.70
CA THR A 57 6.66 19.19 24.02
C THR A 57 7.41 19.43 22.70
N PHE A 58 7.84 18.35 22.06
CA PHE A 58 8.49 18.35 20.75
C PHE A 58 7.58 17.71 19.72
N CYS A 59 7.40 18.37 18.59
CA CYS A 59 6.57 17.90 17.49
C CYS A 59 7.40 17.89 16.20
N LEU A 60 7.01 16.98 15.32
CA LEU A 60 7.55 16.89 13.97
C LEU A 60 6.37 16.63 13.04
N GLU A 61 6.43 17.20 11.86
CA GLU A 61 5.46 16.93 10.81
C GLU A 61 5.82 15.62 10.14
N MET A 62 4.83 14.75 9.96
CA MET A 62 4.96 13.51 9.21
C MET A 62 4.06 13.58 7.98
N LYS A 63 4.62 13.30 6.81
CA LYS A 63 3.87 13.21 5.56
C LYS A 63 3.95 11.77 5.04
N ALA A 64 2.79 11.14 4.88
CA ALA A 64 2.66 9.84 4.22
C ALA A 64 2.11 10.04 2.80
N CYS A 65 2.87 9.61 1.80
CA CYS A 65 2.51 9.67 0.39
C CYS A 65 2.31 8.25 -0.15
N PHE A 66 1.26 8.08 -0.96
CA PHE A 66 1.00 6.86 -1.72
C PHE A 66 0.95 7.21 -3.20
N ASN A 67 1.68 6.46 -4.01
CA ASN A 67 1.61 6.48 -5.46
C ASN A 67 1.41 5.06 -5.98
N TYR A 68 1.00 4.88 -7.23
CA TYR A 68 0.94 3.54 -7.82
C TYR A 68 1.29 3.55 -9.30
N ASP A 69 1.84 2.43 -9.75
CA ASP A 69 2.03 2.12 -11.16
C ASP A 69 1.15 0.93 -11.53
N ALA A 70 0.71 0.87 -12.79
CA ALA A 70 -0.02 -0.26 -13.33
C ALA A 70 0.36 -0.56 -14.78
N VAL A 71 0.08 -1.78 -15.21
CA VAL A 71 0.26 -2.23 -16.59
C VAL A 71 -1.12 -2.65 -17.13
N PRO A 72 -1.52 -2.21 -18.33
CA PRO A 72 -0.87 -1.18 -19.15
C PRO A 72 -0.93 0.20 -18.47
N LYS A 73 -0.07 1.15 -18.89
CA LYS A 73 -0.05 2.51 -18.28
C LYS A 73 -1.37 3.27 -18.42
N SER A 74 -2.23 2.86 -19.36
CA SER A 74 -3.60 3.39 -19.53
C SER A 74 -4.56 2.92 -18.43
N TYR A 75 -4.21 1.88 -17.67
CA TYR A 75 -5.00 1.41 -16.55
C TYR A 75 -4.77 2.30 -15.33
N SER A 76 -5.61 3.33 -15.17
CA SER A 76 -5.52 4.32 -14.09
C SER A 76 -6.81 4.40 -13.26
N PRO A 77 -7.19 3.34 -12.53
CA PRO A 77 -8.41 3.35 -11.73
C PRO A 77 -8.29 4.30 -10.52
N SER A 78 -9.43 4.78 -10.02
CA SER A 78 -9.45 5.37 -8.68
C SER A 78 -9.26 4.27 -7.65
N LEU A 79 -8.28 4.44 -6.74
CA LEU A 79 -7.95 3.46 -5.71
C LEU A 79 -8.24 4.03 -4.32
N THR A 80 -8.92 3.23 -3.49
CA THR A 80 -9.04 3.50 -2.06
C THR A 80 -7.96 2.72 -1.31
N VAL A 81 -7.01 3.45 -0.72
CA VAL A 81 -5.94 2.84 0.08
C VAL A 81 -6.31 2.90 1.55
N LYS A 82 -6.55 1.73 2.15
CA LYS A 82 -6.68 1.61 3.61
C LYS A 82 -5.29 1.44 4.22
N TYR A 83 -4.92 2.31 5.14
CA TYR A 83 -3.60 2.31 5.76
C TYR A 83 -3.68 2.41 7.28
N THR A 84 -2.57 2.10 7.95
CA THR A 84 -2.39 2.26 9.38
C THR A 84 -1.03 2.86 9.61
N LEU A 85 -0.97 3.89 10.47
CA LEU A 85 0.27 4.56 10.84
C LEU A 85 0.60 4.19 12.28
N GLU A 86 1.83 3.76 12.50
CA GLU A 86 2.29 3.30 13.80
C GLU A 86 3.59 4.01 14.18
N VAL A 87 3.51 4.90 15.16
CA VAL A 87 4.68 5.59 15.70
C VAL A 87 5.50 4.66 16.59
N ASP A 88 6.83 4.66 16.44
CA ASP A 88 7.75 3.80 17.22
C ASP A 88 7.39 2.29 17.09
N ALA A 89 7.01 1.83 15.88
CA ALA A 89 6.58 0.45 15.60
C ALA A 89 7.59 -0.61 16.07
N ASP A 90 8.90 -0.37 15.89
CA ASP A 90 9.93 -1.29 16.37
C ASP A 90 9.93 -1.44 17.90
N ARG A 91 9.63 -0.38 18.66
CA ARG A 91 9.52 -0.45 20.11
C ARG A 91 8.31 -1.26 20.52
N ARG A 92 7.15 -1.02 19.89
CA ARG A 92 5.93 -1.78 20.15
C ARG A 92 6.11 -3.27 19.85
N LYS A 93 6.75 -3.61 18.74
CA LYS A 93 7.09 -4.99 18.38
C LYS A 93 7.94 -5.69 19.46
N ASN A 94 8.80 -4.93 20.15
CA ASN A 94 9.64 -5.42 21.24
C ASN A 94 8.98 -5.30 22.63
N GLY A 95 7.68 -4.99 22.73
CA GLY A 95 6.96 -4.84 24.00
C GLY A 95 7.35 -3.59 24.80
N LEU A 96 8.02 -2.62 24.17
CA LEU A 96 8.47 -1.38 24.82
C LEU A 96 7.45 -0.26 24.61
N ILE A 97 7.38 0.65 25.58
CA ILE A 97 6.51 1.83 25.53
C ILE A 97 6.98 2.77 24.39
N PRO A 98 6.08 3.22 23.48
CA PRO A 98 6.38 4.22 22.45
C PRO A 98 6.81 5.55 23.07
N ARG A 99 7.71 6.27 22.40
CA ARG A 99 8.21 7.58 22.89
C ARG A 99 7.43 8.77 22.33
N ALA A 100 6.61 8.54 21.31
CA ALA A 100 5.83 9.58 20.66
C ALA A 100 4.38 9.10 20.46
N THR A 101 3.49 10.06 20.28
CA THR A 101 2.08 9.87 19.94
C THR A 101 1.74 10.73 18.73
N PHE A 102 0.69 10.35 18.00
CA PHE A 102 0.08 11.28 17.06
C PHE A 102 -0.67 12.35 17.83
N MET A 103 -0.57 13.59 17.37
CA MET A 103 -1.45 14.66 17.83
C MET A 103 -2.79 14.46 17.12
N ASP A 104 -3.89 14.44 17.87
CA ASP A 104 -5.22 14.24 17.29
C ASP A 104 -5.47 15.27 16.19
N SER A 105 -5.94 14.81 15.03
CA SER A 105 -6.60 15.68 14.07
C SER A 105 -8.00 15.94 14.63
N SER A 106 -8.24 17.16 15.12
CA SER A 106 -9.60 17.66 15.35
C SER A 106 -10.50 17.42 14.14
#